data_AF-A0A7W8CE68-F1
#
_entry.id   AF-A0A7W8CE68-F1
#
_cell.length_a   1.000
_cell.length_b   1.000
_cell.length_c   1.000
_cell.angle_alpha   90.00
_cell.angle_beta   90.00
_cell.angle_gamma   90.00
#
_symmetry.space_group_name_H-M   'P 1'
#
loop_
_entity.id
_entity.type
_entity.pdbx_description
1 polymer ?
#
loop_
_entity_poly.entity_id
_entity_poly.type
_entity_poly.pdbx_seq_one_letter_code
_entity_poly.pdbx_strand_id
1 'polypeptide(L)'
;MTVVLVDPRRPSLVPVDAVALLAGDVQYTEEMPVKVPWSLPAARPAYDGEDAPVLLSSDPNHPKVRARLEAGEKVISAPGPQRGDRLVDAVALMDRLRTTGPWESEQTHDSLRRYLLEETYELFDAVRSGDAGELREELGDVLLQVLFHARIAEDATQHAFTIDDVADSLVRKLNNRAPSVLAGESISLDEQLAQWEERKADEKRNKGAVSAMDDVPTGQPALALTQKVFQRVIAAGLPVDLIPDAMTSIVVSLGDDAENTLRSATLEFMDTVRKVEHAVAASRRPDDVPEVLDISQLGVVTEEEWRAHWPTVEPEVEPVPELDESEPLEADDDEPVEPEASEDSEEPEEPEASDESEDSDEAADEPEQPDQEKSVEPQ
;
A
#
# COMPACT_ATOMS: atom_id res chain seq x y z
N MET A 1 -2.25 51.70 3.96
CA MET A 1 -1.23 50.84 3.34
C MET A 1 -1.75 49.40 3.37
N THR A 2 -1.18 48.50 2.57
CA THR A 2 -1.69 47.15 2.38
C THR A 2 -0.55 46.14 2.34
N VAL A 3 -0.72 45.02 3.03
CA VAL A 3 0.17 43.86 2.92
C VAL A 3 -0.48 42.86 1.96
N VAL A 4 0.24 42.49 0.91
CA VAL A 4 -0.12 41.42 -0.01
C VAL A 4 0.72 40.20 0.35
N LEU A 5 0.07 39.16 0.86
CA LEU A 5 0.69 37.88 1.18
C LEU A 5 0.44 36.87 0.06
N VAL A 6 1.50 36.43 -0.62
CA VAL A 6 1.42 35.37 -1.62
C VAL A 6 1.76 34.01 -1.00
N ASP A 7 1.31 32.94 -1.64
CA ASP A 7 1.68 31.59 -1.24
C ASP A 7 3.19 31.37 -1.50
N PRO A 8 4.00 30.99 -0.50
CA PRO A 8 5.42 30.71 -0.69
C PRO A 8 5.70 29.59 -1.70
N ARG A 9 4.76 28.64 -1.91
CA ARG A 9 4.87 27.60 -2.96
C ARG A 9 4.60 28.15 -4.35
N ARG A 10 3.75 29.17 -4.45
CA ARG A 10 3.28 29.74 -5.72
C ARG A 10 3.31 31.27 -5.64
N PRO A 11 4.50 31.88 -5.49
CA PRO A 11 4.63 33.31 -5.22
C PRO A 11 4.24 34.20 -6.42
N SER A 12 4.05 33.59 -7.60
CA SER A 12 3.47 34.26 -8.77
C SER A 12 1.94 34.23 -8.82
N LEU A 13 1.26 33.49 -7.94
CA LEU A 13 -0.19 33.52 -7.81
C LEU A 13 -0.60 34.64 -6.84
N VAL A 14 -1.12 35.70 -7.42
CA VAL A 14 -1.58 36.88 -6.68
C VAL A 14 -3.09 36.81 -6.48
N PRO A 15 -3.62 37.11 -5.28
CA PRO A 15 -5.05 37.29 -5.08
C PRO A 15 -5.63 38.34 -6.03
N VAL A 16 -6.79 38.05 -6.64
CA VAL A 16 -7.43 38.96 -7.60
C VAL A 16 -7.63 40.37 -7.02
N ASP A 17 -7.97 40.45 -5.73
CA ASP A 17 -8.16 41.73 -5.02
C ASP A 17 -6.89 42.57 -4.88
N ALA A 18 -5.70 41.98 -5.04
CA ALA A 18 -4.42 42.66 -4.98
C ALA A 18 -3.91 43.15 -6.35
N VAL A 19 -4.49 42.70 -7.47
CA VAL A 19 -3.99 42.98 -8.82
C VAL A 19 -3.86 44.49 -9.10
N ALA A 20 -4.89 45.27 -8.77
CA ALA A 20 -4.86 46.73 -8.98
C ALA A 20 -3.81 47.44 -8.11
N LEU A 21 -3.50 46.90 -6.93
CA LEU A 21 -2.54 47.47 -5.99
C LEU A 21 -1.10 47.21 -6.43
N LEU A 22 -0.84 46.05 -7.04
CA LEU A 22 0.49 45.68 -7.52
C LEU A 22 0.98 46.48 -8.74
N ALA A 23 0.09 47.25 -9.38
CA ALA A 23 0.46 48.16 -10.47
C ALA A 23 1.07 49.50 -9.98
N GLY A 24 0.98 49.79 -8.68
CA GLY A 24 1.50 51.01 -8.05
C GLY A 24 2.90 50.84 -7.44
N ASP A 25 3.26 51.74 -6.51
CA ASP A 25 4.49 51.63 -5.71
C ASP A 25 4.39 50.46 -4.72
N VAL A 26 5.26 49.46 -4.91
CA VAL A 26 5.26 48.20 -4.16
C VAL A 26 6.66 48.00 -3.57
N GLN A 27 6.73 47.75 -2.27
CA GLN A 27 7.91 47.17 -1.65
C GLN A 27 7.79 45.65 -1.60
N TYR A 28 8.88 44.93 -1.82
CA TYR A 28 8.92 43.47 -1.67
C TYR A 28 10.03 43.03 -0.70
N THR A 29 9.77 41.98 0.06
CA THR A 29 10.72 41.38 0.99
C THR A 29 11.69 40.43 0.28
N GLU A 30 12.86 40.19 0.86
CA GLU A 30 14.01 39.55 0.23
C GLU A 30 13.83 38.08 -0.16
N GLU A 31 12.88 37.37 0.46
CA GLU A 31 12.58 35.97 0.16
C GLU A 31 11.83 35.80 -1.17
N MET A 32 11.28 36.89 -1.72
CA MET A 32 10.53 36.87 -2.96
C MET A 32 11.42 36.45 -4.15
N PRO A 33 11.03 35.43 -4.94
CA PRO A 33 11.80 35.05 -6.11
C PRO A 33 11.91 36.20 -7.10
N VAL A 34 13.12 36.50 -7.57
CA VAL A 34 13.47 37.66 -8.41
C VAL A 34 12.52 37.91 -9.58
N LYS A 35 11.98 36.84 -10.19
CA LYS A 35 11.04 36.92 -11.30
C LYS A 35 9.74 37.66 -10.95
N VAL A 36 9.27 37.56 -9.71
CA VAL A 36 8.02 38.20 -9.26
C VAL A 36 8.16 39.73 -9.24
N PRO A 37 9.07 40.35 -8.48
CA PRO A 37 9.19 41.81 -8.47
C PRO A 37 9.59 42.38 -9.85
N TRP A 38 10.36 41.65 -10.67
CA TRP A 38 10.71 42.10 -12.03
C TRP A 38 9.50 42.16 -12.99
N SER A 39 8.42 41.45 -12.66
CA SER A 39 7.18 41.52 -13.44
C SER A 39 6.27 42.67 -13.04
N LEU A 40 6.60 43.40 -11.97
CA LEU A 40 5.82 44.51 -11.45
C LEU A 40 6.40 45.85 -11.91
N PRO A 41 5.55 46.81 -12.31
CA PRO A 41 5.99 48.04 -12.97
C PRO A 41 6.78 49.00 -12.07
N ALA A 42 6.56 48.97 -10.75
CA ALA A 42 7.20 49.87 -9.78
C ALA A 42 7.51 49.15 -8.45
N ALA A 43 8.06 47.93 -8.53
CA ALA A 43 8.50 47.18 -7.36
C ALA A 43 9.94 47.53 -6.96
N ARG A 44 10.17 47.71 -5.65
CA ARG A 44 11.49 47.99 -5.06
C ARG A 44 11.72 47.18 -3.77
N PRO A 45 12.97 46.89 -3.38
CA PRO A 45 13.24 46.12 -2.18
C PRO A 45 12.75 46.83 -0.91
N ALA A 46 12.27 46.08 0.07
CA ALA A 46 11.72 46.64 1.30
C ALA A 46 12.78 47.33 2.16
N TYR A 47 14.07 47.02 2.03
CA TYR A 47 15.15 47.72 2.74
C TYR A 47 15.53 49.08 2.14
N ASP A 48 14.91 49.49 1.03
CA ASP A 48 15.21 50.73 0.33
C ASP A 48 14.08 51.78 0.46
N GLY A 49 14.46 53.00 0.84
CA GLY A 49 13.60 54.18 0.87
C GLY A 49 12.46 54.20 1.91
N GLU A 50 11.52 55.12 1.71
CA GLU A 50 10.31 55.25 2.53
C GLU A 50 9.34 54.08 2.30
N ASP A 51 8.46 53.80 3.28
CA ASP A 51 7.47 52.73 3.19
C ASP A 51 6.50 52.94 2.01
N ALA A 52 6.45 51.96 1.11
CA ALA A 52 5.52 51.96 -0.01
C ALA A 52 4.07 51.69 0.44
N PRO A 53 3.05 52.18 -0.31
CA PRO A 53 1.65 51.88 -0.06
C PRO A 53 1.31 50.39 0.04
N VAL A 54 2.09 49.54 -0.65
CA VAL A 54 1.93 48.09 -0.70
C VAL A 54 3.22 47.40 -0.27
N LEU A 55 3.13 46.41 0.63
CA LEU A 55 4.20 45.46 0.93
C LEU A 55 3.82 44.09 0.39
N LEU A 56 4.60 43.55 -0.54
CA LEU A 56 4.47 42.21 -1.08
C LEU A 56 5.45 41.25 -0.36
N SER A 57 4.94 40.15 0.18
CA SER A 57 5.77 39.15 0.85
C SER A 57 5.14 37.76 0.73
N SER A 58 5.95 36.72 0.83
CA SER A 58 5.52 35.34 1.01
C SER A 58 5.72 34.82 2.44
N ASP A 59 6.40 35.58 3.29
CA ASP A 59 6.62 35.26 4.69
C ASP A 59 5.71 36.10 5.62
N PRO A 60 4.65 35.51 6.20
CA PRO A 60 3.79 36.23 7.15
C PRO A 60 4.51 36.64 8.44
N ASN A 61 5.67 36.04 8.76
CA ASN A 61 6.44 36.32 9.97
C ASN A 61 7.54 37.36 9.78
N HIS A 62 7.76 37.83 8.54
CA HIS A 62 8.79 38.81 8.24
C HIS A 62 8.61 40.09 9.09
N PRO A 63 9.69 40.68 9.67
CA PRO A 63 9.56 41.80 10.61
C PRO A 63 8.75 43.00 10.07
N LYS A 64 8.93 43.36 8.79
CA LYS A 64 8.14 44.44 8.15
C LYS A 64 6.67 44.08 7.94
N VAL A 65 6.38 42.81 7.67
CA VAL A 65 5.00 42.32 7.55
C VAL A 65 4.34 42.46 8.91
N ARG A 66 4.95 41.89 9.95
CA ARG A 66 4.46 41.97 11.33
C ARG A 66 4.23 43.41 11.79
N ALA A 67 5.16 44.31 11.55
CA ALA A 67 5.01 45.72 11.91
C ALA A 67 3.78 46.38 11.27
N ARG A 68 3.52 46.09 9.98
CA ARG A 68 2.33 46.62 9.26
C ARG A 68 1.03 45.96 9.72
N LEU A 69 1.06 44.67 10.06
CA LEU A 69 -0.06 43.96 10.66
C LEU A 69 -0.41 44.52 12.04
N GLU A 70 0.59 44.75 12.88
CA GLU A 70 0.45 45.36 14.21
C GLU A 70 -0.08 46.81 14.13
N ALA A 71 0.26 47.53 13.05
CA ALA A 71 -0.31 48.85 12.73
C ALA A 71 -1.76 48.81 12.21
N GLY A 72 -2.35 47.63 12.04
CA GLY A 72 -3.75 47.46 11.59
C GLY A 72 -3.95 47.67 10.09
N GLU A 73 -2.90 47.50 9.29
CA GLU A 73 -3.01 47.65 7.83
C GLU A 73 -3.84 46.54 7.18
N LYS A 74 -4.42 46.85 6.01
CA LYS A 74 -5.23 45.88 5.26
C LYS A 74 -4.34 44.73 4.79
N VAL A 75 -4.81 43.49 4.95
CA VAL A 75 -4.17 42.29 4.40
C VAL A 75 -4.98 41.75 3.24
N ILE A 76 -4.29 41.42 2.16
CA ILE A 76 -4.84 40.62 1.07
C ILE A 76 -3.92 39.41 0.93
N SER A 77 -4.41 38.22 1.28
CA SER A 77 -3.62 37.00 1.20
C SER A 77 -4.17 36.03 0.17
N ALA A 78 -3.30 35.23 -0.42
CA ALA A 78 -3.73 33.98 -1.03
C ALA A 78 -4.44 33.11 0.03
N PRO A 79 -5.32 32.17 -0.37
CA PRO A 79 -5.79 31.15 0.55
C PRO A 79 -4.59 30.51 1.25
N GLY A 80 -4.69 30.33 2.56
CA GLY A 80 -3.62 29.67 3.32
C GLY A 80 -3.41 28.22 2.88
N PRO A 81 -2.35 27.56 3.39
CA PRO A 81 -2.07 26.17 3.06
C PRO A 81 -3.31 25.28 3.21
N GLN A 82 -3.60 24.49 2.18
CA GLN A 82 -4.72 23.57 2.19
C GLN A 82 -4.32 22.22 2.77
N ARG A 83 -5.31 21.50 3.31
CA ARG A 83 -5.10 20.11 3.73
C ARG A 83 -4.70 19.30 2.50
N GLY A 84 -3.57 18.60 2.59
CA GLY A 84 -3.03 17.80 1.49
C GLY A 84 -1.88 18.47 0.72
N ASP A 85 -1.56 19.75 0.95
CA ASP A 85 -0.47 20.42 0.22
C ASP A 85 0.89 19.70 0.36
N ARG A 86 1.15 19.07 1.51
CA ARG A 86 2.38 18.29 1.75
C ARG A 86 2.51 17.07 0.84
N LEU A 87 1.40 16.54 0.31
CA LEU A 87 1.43 15.47 -0.67
C LEU A 87 2.04 15.97 -1.99
N VAL A 88 1.74 17.22 -2.38
CA VAL A 88 2.34 17.83 -3.58
C VAL A 88 3.86 18.01 -3.39
N ASP A 89 4.29 18.42 -2.20
CA ASP A 89 5.71 18.52 -1.86
C ASP A 89 6.39 17.12 -1.96
N ALA A 90 5.72 16.06 -1.47
CA ALA A 90 6.22 14.69 -1.53
C ALA A 90 6.32 14.14 -2.96
N VAL A 91 5.33 14.43 -3.82
CA VAL A 91 5.37 14.09 -5.25
C VAL A 91 6.58 14.73 -5.92
N ALA A 92 6.82 16.02 -5.69
CA ALA A 92 7.96 16.72 -6.26
C ALA A 92 9.31 16.18 -5.74
N LEU A 93 9.35 15.78 -4.47
CA LEU A 93 10.54 15.15 -3.89
C LEU A 93 10.79 13.77 -4.52
N MET A 94 9.75 12.96 -4.68
CA MET A 94 9.86 11.64 -5.33
C MET A 94 10.35 11.76 -6.77
N ASP A 95 9.84 12.72 -7.55
CA ASP A 95 10.33 12.96 -8.91
C ASP A 95 11.84 13.30 -8.93
N ARG A 96 12.28 14.15 -8.00
CA ARG A 96 13.70 14.48 -7.85
C ARG A 96 14.53 13.25 -7.47
N LEU A 97 14.08 12.47 -6.50
CA LEU A 97 14.75 11.26 -6.06
C LEU A 97 14.84 10.25 -7.22
N ARG A 98 13.74 9.98 -7.93
CA ARG A 98 13.74 9.12 -9.11
C ARG A 98 14.72 9.59 -10.19
N THR A 99 14.81 10.89 -10.41
CA THR A 99 15.63 11.47 -11.48
C THR A 99 17.13 11.52 -11.14
N THR A 100 17.48 11.73 -9.87
CA THR A 100 18.86 12.05 -9.46
C THR A 100 19.46 11.03 -8.48
N GLY A 101 18.63 10.24 -7.82
CA GLY A 101 19.02 9.25 -6.83
C GLY A 101 19.53 7.95 -7.46
N PRO A 102 20.66 7.40 -7.00
CA PRO A 102 21.25 6.20 -7.59
C PRO A 102 20.40 4.95 -7.31
N TRP A 103 19.77 4.86 -6.13
CA TRP A 103 18.95 3.71 -5.77
C TRP A 103 17.54 3.84 -6.34
N GLU A 104 16.95 5.03 -6.26
CA GLU A 104 15.58 5.31 -6.68
C GLU A 104 15.39 5.19 -8.19
N SER A 105 16.41 5.55 -8.97
CA SER A 105 16.40 5.39 -10.44
C SER A 105 16.45 3.93 -10.90
N GLU A 106 17.02 3.03 -10.10
CA GLU A 106 17.13 1.60 -10.42
C GLU A 106 15.89 0.79 -10.00
N GLN A 107 14.99 1.36 -9.19
CA GLN A 107 13.81 0.64 -8.72
C GLN A 107 12.83 0.31 -9.84
N THR A 108 12.18 -0.84 -9.70
CA THR A 108 11.13 -1.35 -10.58
C THR A 108 9.90 -1.71 -9.75
N HIS A 109 8.75 -1.90 -10.39
CA HIS A 109 7.57 -2.39 -9.67
C HIS A 109 7.84 -3.70 -8.94
N ASP A 110 8.60 -4.62 -9.55
CA ASP A 110 8.90 -5.91 -8.96
C ASP A 110 9.88 -5.85 -7.79
N SER A 111 10.93 -5.02 -7.88
CA SER A 111 11.90 -4.85 -6.78
C SER A 111 11.26 -4.25 -5.53
N LEU A 112 10.21 -3.44 -5.70
CA LEU A 112 9.52 -2.78 -4.60
C LEU A 112 8.44 -3.62 -3.89
N ARG A 113 8.00 -4.72 -4.49
CA ARG A 113 6.94 -5.58 -3.93
C ARG A 113 7.22 -6.07 -2.51
N ARG A 114 8.49 -6.39 -2.22
CA ARG A 114 8.91 -6.86 -0.90
C ARG A 114 8.68 -5.76 0.14
N TYR A 115 9.19 -4.55 -0.12
CA TYR A 115 9.06 -3.42 0.80
C TYR A 115 7.60 -3.08 1.04
N LEU A 116 6.76 -2.99 0.00
CA LEU A 116 5.32 -2.75 0.17
C LEU A 116 4.63 -3.78 1.08
N LEU A 117 5.04 -5.04 1.03
CA LEU A 117 4.50 -6.07 1.91
C LEU A 117 4.98 -5.89 3.37
N GLU A 118 6.27 -5.58 3.56
CA GLU A 118 6.87 -5.27 4.87
C GLU A 118 6.13 -4.06 5.50
N GLU A 119 6.04 -2.92 4.82
CA GLU A 119 5.35 -1.72 5.32
C GLU A 119 3.86 -1.97 5.64
N THR A 120 3.21 -2.89 4.90
CA THR A 120 1.82 -3.24 5.17
C THR A 120 1.68 -3.99 6.50
N TYR A 121 2.64 -4.86 6.84
CA TYR A 121 2.63 -5.58 8.12
C TYR A 121 3.06 -4.69 9.27
N GLU A 122 4.03 -3.81 9.07
CA GLU A 122 4.43 -2.81 10.07
C GLU A 122 3.25 -1.87 10.39
N LEU A 123 2.52 -1.41 9.35
CA LEU A 123 1.26 -0.69 9.53
C LEU A 123 0.22 -1.48 10.36
N PHE A 124 0.08 -2.78 10.15
CA PHE A 124 -0.84 -3.60 10.95
C PHE A 124 -0.41 -3.71 12.40
N ASP A 125 0.89 -3.81 12.66
CA ASP A 125 1.43 -3.81 14.02
C ASP A 125 1.22 -2.47 14.71
N ALA A 126 1.42 -1.34 14.00
CA ALA A 126 1.13 0.00 14.52
C ALA A 126 -0.36 0.22 14.83
N VAL A 127 -1.26 -0.30 13.99
CA VAL A 127 -2.72 -0.29 14.27
C VAL A 127 -3.02 -1.10 15.54
N ARG A 128 -2.37 -2.25 15.71
CA ARG A 128 -2.55 -3.13 16.87
C ARG A 128 -1.97 -2.53 18.15
N SER A 129 -0.82 -1.84 18.07
CA SER A 129 -0.17 -1.17 19.20
C SER A 129 -1.00 0.01 19.70
N GLY A 130 -1.72 0.68 18.79
CA GLY A 130 -2.50 1.88 19.09
C GLY A 130 -1.64 3.14 19.23
N ASP A 131 -0.36 3.07 18.87
CA ASP A 131 0.54 4.21 18.85
C ASP A 131 0.26 5.07 17.60
N ALA A 132 -0.28 6.28 17.84
CA ALA A 132 -0.61 7.20 16.76
C ALA A 132 0.62 7.80 16.05
N GLY A 133 1.78 7.81 16.71
CA GLY A 133 3.06 8.25 16.13
C GLY A 133 3.58 7.22 15.14
N GLU A 134 3.69 5.97 15.58
CA GLU A 134 4.07 4.81 14.76
C GLU A 134 3.10 4.66 13.59
N LEU A 135 1.79 4.67 13.84
CA LEU A 135 0.76 4.60 12.78
C LEU A 135 0.94 5.67 11.71
N ARG A 136 1.34 6.88 12.09
CA ARG A 136 1.58 7.98 11.13
C ARG A 136 2.83 7.74 10.29
N GLU A 137 3.86 7.16 10.88
CA GLU A 137 5.12 6.79 10.21
C GLU A 137 4.86 5.72 9.16
N GLU A 138 4.24 4.61 9.55
CA GLU A 138 3.92 3.49 8.66
C GLU A 138 2.96 3.88 7.52
N LEU A 139 1.97 4.75 7.80
CA LEU A 139 1.12 5.32 6.75
C LEU A 139 1.92 6.18 5.76
N GLY A 140 2.99 6.81 6.23
CA GLY A 140 3.96 7.53 5.42
C GLY A 140 4.75 6.61 4.50
N ASP A 141 5.19 5.45 4.99
CA ASP A 141 5.95 4.48 4.19
C ASP A 141 5.08 3.74 3.17
N VAL A 142 3.84 3.40 3.53
CA VAL A 142 2.86 2.93 2.54
C VAL A 142 2.58 4.00 1.47
N LEU A 143 2.49 5.28 1.85
CA LEU A 143 2.36 6.38 0.89
C LEU A 143 3.60 6.53 0.00
N LEU A 144 4.81 6.35 0.55
CA LEU A 144 6.06 6.35 -0.20
C LEU A 144 6.03 5.28 -1.30
N GLN A 145 5.55 4.07 -1.00
CA GLN A 145 5.39 3.01 -1.99
C GLN A 145 4.42 3.42 -3.12
N VAL A 146 3.28 4.05 -2.80
CA VAL A 146 2.33 4.56 -3.80
C VAL A 146 3.00 5.58 -4.72
N LEU A 147 3.78 6.51 -4.15
CA LEU A 147 4.51 7.52 -4.92
C LEU A 147 5.58 6.91 -5.82
N PHE A 148 6.32 5.91 -5.34
CA PHE A 148 7.29 5.17 -6.15
C PHE A 148 6.64 4.47 -7.35
N HIS A 149 5.59 3.69 -7.10
CA HIS A 149 4.90 2.98 -8.18
C HIS A 149 4.29 3.95 -9.19
N ALA A 150 3.67 5.04 -8.74
CA ALA A 150 3.16 6.06 -9.66
C ALA A 150 4.28 6.67 -10.51
N ARG A 151 5.40 7.07 -9.89
CA ARG A 151 6.50 7.71 -10.61
C ARG A 151 7.24 6.76 -11.56
N ILE A 152 7.37 5.47 -11.22
CA ILE A 152 7.90 4.44 -12.13
C ILE A 152 6.97 4.26 -13.33
N ALA A 153 5.65 4.30 -13.12
CA ALA A 153 4.68 4.16 -14.20
C ALA A 153 4.74 5.33 -15.19
N GLU A 154 5.13 6.53 -14.75
CA GLU A 154 5.36 7.68 -15.62
C GLU A 154 6.51 7.45 -16.62
N ASP A 155 7.49 6.59 -16.30
CA ASP A 155 8.60 6.24 -17.20
C ASP A 155 8.18 5.23 -18.29
N ALA A 156 6.99 4.65 -18.20
CA ALA A 156 6.55 3.59 -19.12
C ALA A 156 6.37 4.11 -20.55
N THR A 157 6.76 3.32 -21.54
CA THR A 157 6.57 3.66 -22.96
C THR A 157 5.13 3.44 -23.46
N GLN A 158 4.37 2.61 -22.74
CA GLN A 158 2.98 2.26 -23.03
C GLN A 158 2.19 2.32 -21.74
N HIS A 159 0.95 2.81 -21.82
CA HIS A 159 0.03 2.88 -20.67
C HIS A 159 0.61 3.64 -19.45
N ALA A 160 1.47 4.62 -19.69
CA ALA A 160 2.00 5.48 -18.65
C ALA A 160 0.87 6.21 -17.91
N PHE A 161 1.06 6.39 -16.61
CA PHE A 161 0.16 7.13 -15.75
C PHE A 161 0.95 7.79 -14.62
N THR A 162 0.37 8.83 -14.05
CA THR A 162 0.96 9.67 -12.99
C THR A 162 0.28 9.43 -11.66
N ILE A 163 0.82 10.02 -10.58
CA ILE A 163 0.13 10.05 -9.28
C ILE A 163 -1.25 10.72 -9.35
N ASP A 164 -1.43 11.69 -10.24
CA ASP A 164 -2.71 12.38 -10.44
C ASP A 164 -3.75 11.43 -11.06
N ASP A 165 -3.33 10.55 -11.97
CA ASP A 165 -4.20 9.52 -12.55
C ASP A 165 -4.62 8.47 -11.50
N VAL A 166 -3.71 8.12 -10.57
CA VAL A 166 -4.03 7.25 -9.41
C VAL A 166 -5.08 7.91 -8.52
N ALA A 167 -4.89 9.19 -8.19
CA ALA A 167 -5.82 9.96 -7.37
C ALA A 167 -7.19 10.11 -8.05
N ASP A 168 -7.22 10.42 -9.34
CA ASP A 168 -8.46 10.54 -10.11
C ASP A 168 -9.20 9.19 -10.22
N SER A 169 -8.47 8.09 -10.41
CA SER A 169 -9.05 6.73 -10.37
C SER A 169 -9.70 6.43 -9.01
N LEU A 170 -9.08 6.83 -7.90
CA LEU A 170 -9.66 6.70 -6.57
C LEU A 170 -10.92 7.59 -6.41
N VAL A 171 -10.84 8.86 -6.80
CA VAL A 171 -11.96 9.82 -6.70
C VAL A 171 -13.16 9.34 -7.51
N ARG A 172 -12.97 8.94 -8.77
CA ARG A 172 -14.05 8.39 -9.61
C ARG A 172 -14.67 7.16 -8.98
N LYS A 173 -13.86 6.25 -8.44
CA LYS A 173 -14.33 5.03 -7.77
C LYS A 173 -15.18 5.34 -6.53
N LEU A 174 -14.73 6.27 -5.67
CA LEU A 174 -15.47 6.68 -4.48
C LEU A 174 -16.78 7.38 -4.85
N ASN A 175 -16.75 8.27 -5.87
CA ASN A 175 -17.95 8.94 -6.38
C ASN A 175 -18.98 7.95 -6.93
N ASN A 176 -18.54 6.89 -7.61
CA ASN A 176 -19.44 5.88 -8.19
C ASN A 176 -20.04 4.95 -7.14
N ARG A 177 -19.29 4.61 -6.08
CA ARG A 177 -19.70 3.60 -5.10
C ARG A 177 -20.46 4.14 -3.89
N ALA A 178 -20.35 5.43 -3.59
CA ALA A 178 -21.02 6.06 -2.46
C ALA A 178 -21.82 7.34 -2.84
N PRO A 179 -22.63 7.33 -3.92
CA PRO A 179 -23.31 8.55 -4.39
C PRO A 179 -24.27 9.13 -3.35
N SER A 180 -25.02 8.28 -2.64
CA SER A 180 -26.01 8.68 -1.64
C SER A 180 -25.35 9.36 -0.43
N VAL A 181 -24.17 8.88 0.00
CA VAL A 181 -23.37 9.50 1.07
C VAL A 181 -22.87 10.88 0.64
N LEU A 182 -22.38 10.98 -0.61
CA LEU A 182 -21.89 12.24 -1.16
C LEU A 182 -23.01 13.25 -1.44
N ALA A 183 -24.22 12.78 -1.71
CA ALA A 183 -25.44 13.59 -1.82
C ALA A 183 -25.98 14.05 -0.46
N GLY A 184 -25.43 13.56 0.65
CA GLY A 184 -25.87 13.89 2.01
C GLY A 184 -27.18 13.21 2.40
N GLU A 185 -27.54 12.10 1.74
CA GLU A 185 -28.71 11.31 2.07
C GLU A 185 -28.48 10.51 3.36
N SER A 186 -29.53 10.38 4.17
CA SER A 186 -29.50 9.52 5.36
C SER A 186 -29.85 8.09 4.96
N ILE A 187 -28.83 7.26 4.76
CA ILE A 187 -28.96 5.82 4.49
C ILE A 187 -28.47 4.99 5.69
N SER A 188 -29.01 3.79 5.88
CA SER A 188 -28.48 2.86 6.87
C SER A 188 -27.16 2.22 6.41
N LEU A 189 -26.40 1.66 7.35
CA LEU A 189 -25.15 0.95 7.04
C LEU A 189 -25.39 -0.23 6.09
N ASP A 190 -26.45 -1.02 6.32
CA ASP A 190 -26.77 -2.18 5.51
C ASP A 190 -27.12 -1.78 4.07
N GLU A 191 -27.90 -0.71 3.90
CA GLU A 191 -28.22 -0.15 2.58
C GLU A 191 -26.96 0.40 1.90
N GLN A 192 -26.07 1.06 2.63
CA GLN A 192 -24.80 1.56 2.11
C GLN A 192 -23.91 0.41 1.60
N LEU A 193 -23.80 -0.66 2.37
CA LEU A 193 -23.01 -1.85 2.00
C LEU A 193 -23.62 -2.55 0.78
N ALA A 194 -24.96 -2.68 0.73
CA ALA A 194 -25.65 -3.26 -0.42
C ALA A 194 -25.42 -2.44 -1.70
N GLN A 195 -25.57 -1.11 -1.63
CA GLN A 195 -25.28 -0.22 -2.76
C GLN A 195 -23.82 -0.31 -3.20
N TRP A 196 -22.89 -0.38 -2.24
CA TRP A 196 -21.46 -0.49 -2.54
C TRP A 196 -21.12 -1.77 -3.31
N GLU A 197 -21.65 -2.92 -2.86
CA GLU A 197 -21.39 -4.21 -3.51
C GLU A 197 -22.10 -4.31 -4.87
N GLU A 198 -23.31 -3.75 -5.03
CA GLU A 198 -23.99 -3.65 -6.33
C GLU A 198 -23.15 -2.85 -7.34
N ARG A 199 -22.73 -1.64 -6.97
CA ARG A 199 -21.91 -0.78 -7.85
C ARG A 199 -20.57 -1.41 -8.22
N LYS A 200 -19.94 -2.09 -7.26
CA LYS A 200 -18.71 -2.84 -7.48
C LYS A 200 -18.91 -4.03 -8.43
N ALA A 201 -20.04 -4.72 -8.35
CA ALA A 201 -20.38 -5.78 -9.30
C ALA A 201 -20.62 -5.20 -10.71
N ASP A 202 -21.30 -4.07 -10.83
CA ASP A 202 -21.54 -3.37 -12.11
C ASP A 202 -20.24 -2.93 -12.77
N GLU A 203 -19.31 -2.34 -12.00
CA GLU A 203 -17.99 -1.95 -12.50
C GLU A 203 -17.21 -3.11 -13.08
N LYS A 204 -17.26 -4.29 -12.45
CA LYS A 204 -16.61 -5.49 -12.96
C LYS A 204 -17.22 -5.98 -14.27
N ARG A 205 -18.54 -6.00 -14.37
CA ARG A 205 -19.25 -6.37 -15.60
C ARG A 205 -18.90 -5.42 -16.75
N ASN A 206 -18.79 -4.12 -16.46
CA ASN A 206 -18.40 -3.11 -17.46
C ASN A 206 -16.92 -3.23 -17.90
N LYS A 207 -16.05 -3.80 -17.06
CA LYS A 207 -14.64 -4.08 -17.41
C LYS A 207 -14.46 -5.37 -18.21
N GLY A 208 -15.56 -6.06 -18.54
CA GLY A 208 -15.51 -7.29 -19.34
C GLY A 208 -15.07 -8.52 -18.54
N ALA A 209 -15.24 -8.52 -17.20
CA ALA A 209 -15.05 -9.74 -16.42
C ALA A 209 -15.99 -10.84 -16.93
N VAL A 210 -15.41 -11.97 -17.31
CA VAL A 210 -16.11 -13.12 -17.89
C VAL A 210 -16.37 -14.18 -16.82
N SER A 211 -15.48 -14.29 -15.83
CA SER A 211 -15.51 -15.27 -14.75
C SER A 211 -15.73 -14.62 -13.38
N ALA A 212 -16.38 -15.32 -12.46
CA ALA A 212 -16.44 -14.92 -11.05
C ALA A 212 -15.04 -14.85 -10.39
N MET A 213 -14.06 -15.59 -10.95
CA MET A 213 -12.67 -15.66 -10.49
C MET A 213 -11.77 -14.59 -11.09
N ASP A 214 -12.28 -13.71 -11.96
CA ASP A 214 -11.51 -12.58 -12.49
C ASP A 214 -11.20 -11.56 -11.38
N ASP A 215 -10.05 -10.90 -11.49
CA ASP A 215 -9.54 -9.93 -10.50
C ASP A 215 -9.47 -10.50 -9.06
N VAL A 216 -9.22 -11.80 -8.88
CA VAL A 216 -8.88 -12.39 -7.58
C VAL A 216 -7.35 -12.31 -7.41
N PRO A 217 -6.82 -11.56 -6.42
CA PRO A 217 -5.38 -11.44 -6.22
C PRO A 217 -4.79 -12.76 -5.70
N THR A 218 -4.17 -13.55 -6.56
CA THR A 218 -3.64 -14.89 -6.22
C THR A 218 -2.38 -14.88 -5.35
N GLY A 219 -1.71 -13.73 -5.22
CA GLY A 219 -0.52 -13.56 -4.37
C GLY A 219 -0.79 -13.46 -2.87
N GLN A 220 -2.06 -13.49 -2.43
CA GLN A 220 -2.41 -13.46 -1.00
C GLN A 220 -2.05 -14.78 -0.29
N PRO A 221 -1.84 -14.77 1.05
CA PRO A 221 -1.76 -15.98 1.86
C PRO A 221 -2.92 -16.94 1.59
N ALA A 222 -2.67 -18.25 1.66
CA ALA A 222 -3.56 -19.27 1.12
C ALA A 222 -4.96 -19.22 1.77
N LEU A 223 -5.01 -18.98 3.08
CA LEU A 223 -6.27 -18.82 3.82
C LEU A 223 -7.08 -17.60 3.33
N ALA A 224 -6.43 -16.46 3.16
CA ALA A 224 -7.08 -15.24 2.69
C ALA A 224 -7.57 -15.40 1.23
N LEU A 225 -6.76 -16.04 0.38
CA LEU A 225 -7.14 -16.38 -0.98
C LEU A 225 -8.36 -17.31 -1.00
N THR A 226 -8.35 -18.39 -0.21
CA THR A 226 -9.44 -19.37 -0.09
C THR A 226 -10.73 -18.70 0.33
N GLN A 227 -10.70 -17.90 1.40
CA GLN A 227 -11.87 -17.15 1.85
C GLN A 227 -12.39 -16.19 0.78
N LYS A 228 -11.49 -15.55 0.03
CA LYS A 228 -11.89 -14.67 -1.08
C LYS A 228 -12.58 -15.45 -2.18
N VAL A 229 -12.06 -16.62 -2.54
CA VAL A 229 -12.64 -17.51 -3.54
C VAL A 229 -14.02 -17.99 -3.09
N PHE A 230 -14.18 -18.40 -1.82
CA PHE A 230 -15.48 -18.77 -1.25
C PHE A 230 -16.51 -17.65 -1.36
N GLN A 231 -16.14 -16.41 -1.01
CA GLN A 231 -17.03 -15.25 -1.20
C GLN A 231 -17.48 -15.09 -2.66
N ARG A 232 -16.59 -15.34 -3.63
CA ARG A 232 -16.90 -15.21 -5.06
C ARG A 232 -17.84 -16.31 -5.54
N VAL A 233 -17.56 -17.57 -5.21
CA VAL A 233 -18.38 -18.70 -5.67
C VAL A 233 -19.77 -18.71 -5.03
N ILE A 234 -19.88 -18.34 -3.75
CA ILE A 234 -21.17 -18.19 -3.07
C ILE A 234 -22.00 -17.10 -3.74
N ALA A 235 -21.38 -15.94 -4.03
CA ALA A 235 -22.06 -14.86 -4.75
C ALA A 235 -22.46 -15.24 -6.18
N ALA A 236 -21.74 -16.17 -6.81
CA ALA A 236 -22.06 -16.72 -8.13
C ALA A 236 -23.10 -17.87 -8.09
N GLY A 237 -23.58 -18.25 -6.91
CA GLY A 237 -24.59 -19.30 -6.73
C GLY A 237 -24.06 -20.72 -6.82
N LEU A 238 -22.75 -20.94 -6.65
CA LEU A 238 -22.17 -22.29 -6.63
C LEU A 238 -22.71 -23.07 -5.40
N PRO A 239 -23.24 -24.29 -5.59
CA PRO A 239 -23.62 -25.16 -4.47
C PRO A 239 -22.42 -25.47 -3.56
N VAL A 240 -22.61 -25.33 -2.25
CA VAL A 240 -21.53 -25.44 -1.25
C VAL A 240 -20.92 -26.85 -1.19
N ASP A 241 -21.68 -27.88 -1.56
CA ASP A 241 -21.23 -29.27 -1.61
C ASP A 241 -20.26 -29.56 -2.76
N LEU A 242 -20.13 -28.65 -3.73
CA LEU A 242 -19.13 -28.75 -4.79
C LEU A 242 -17.76 -28.20 -4.39
N ILE A 243 -17.66 -27.58 -3.21
CA ILE A 243 -16.40 -27.08 -2.66
C ILE A 243 -15.59 -28.27 -2.09
N PRO A 244 -14.33 -28.48 -2.51
CA PRO A 244 -13.52 -29.59 -2.00
C PRO A 244 -13.27 -29.52 -0.49
N ASP A 245 -13.34 -30.67 0.19
CA ASP A 245 -13.07 -30.79 1.64
C ASP A 245 -11.69 -30.25 2.03
N ALA A 246 -10.68 -30.44 1.16
CA ALA A 246 -9.31 -29.95 1.34
C ALA A 246 -9.21 -28.42 1.50
N MET A 247 -10.22 -27.68 1.06
CA MET A 247 -10.29 -26.21 1.22
C MET A 247 -11.09 -25.77 2.45
N THR A 248 -11.84 -26.69 3.08
CA THR A 248 -12.69 -26.39 4.24
C THR A 248 -12.10 -26.87 5.57
N SER A 249 -11.17 -27.83 5.51
CA SER A 249 -10.44 -28.36 6.66
C SER A 249 -8.94 -28.33 6.39
N ILE A 250 -8.19 -27.62 7.23
CA ILE A 250 -6.73 -27.48 7.12
C ILE A 250 -6.07 -28.11 8.34
N VAL A 251 -5.08 -28.96 8.11
CA VAL A 251 -4.26 -29.59 9.15
C VAL A 251 -2.85 -29.04 9.04
N VAL A 252 -2.31 -28.55 10.15
CA VAL A 252 -0.91 -28.10 10.24
C VAL A 252 -0.12 -29.16 11.00
N SER A 253 0.76 -29.85 10.29
CA SER A 253 1.58 -30.95 10.80
C SER A 253 3.07 -30.64 10.65
N LEU A 254 3.91 -31.25 11.48
CA LEU A 254 5.36 -31.17 11.32
C LEU A 254 5.77 -31.90 10.03
N GLY A 255 6.46 -31.22 9.13
CA GLY A 255 6.97 -31.77 7.87
C GLY A 255 6.09 -31.49 6.63
N ASP A 256 4.89 -30.96 6.82
CA ASP A 256 3.96 -30.63 5.73
C ASP A 256 3.89 -29.12 5.49
N ASP A 257 3.86 -28.72 4.22
CA ASP A 257 3.64 -27.33 3.82
C ASP A 257 2.13 -27.08 3.61
N ALA A 258 1.42 -26.81 4.71
CA ALA A 258 -0.01 -26.56 4.70
C ALA A 258 -0.41 -25.33 3.86
N GLU A 259 0.44 -24.30 3.84
CA GLU A 259 0.23 -23.07 3.06
C GLU A 259 0.25 -23.37 1.56
N ASN A 260 1.29 -24.06 1.08
CA ASN A 260 1.40 -24.41 -0.33
C ASN A 260 0.35 -25.45 -0.76
N THR A 261 -0.01 -26.38 0.13
CA THR A 261 -1.07 -27.37 -0.11
C THR A 261 -2.42 -26.68 -0.32
N LEU A 262 -2.84 -25.82 0.61
CA LEU A 262 -4.10 -25.09 0.49
C LEU A 262 -4.09 -24.15 -0.72
N ARG A 263 -2.96 -23.49 -0.99
CA ARG A 263 -2.79 -22.63 -2.16
C ARG A 263 -3.02 -23.38 -3.45
N SER A 264 -2.39 -24.54 -3.60
CA SER A 264 -2.51 -25.37 -4.81
C SER A 264 -3.96 -25.79 -5.02
N ALA A 265 -4.60 -26.33 -3.98
CA ALA A 265 -6.02 -26.70 -4.02
C ALA A 265 -6.93 -25.51 -4.40
N THR A 266 -6.64 -24.32 -3.89
CA THR A 266 -7.41 -23.11 -4.19
C THR A 266 -7.27 -22.68 -5.65
N LEU A 267 -6.04 -22.71 -6.19
CA LEU A 267 -5.80 -22.33 -7.58
C LEU A 267 -6.42 -23.34 -8.56
N GLU A 268 -6.31 -24.64 -8.27
CA GLU A 268 -6.96 -25.69 -9.06
C GLU A 268 -8.49 -25.57 -9.03
N PHE A 269 -9.06 -25.23 -7.87
CA PHE A 269 -10.48 -24.97 -7.75
C PHE A 269 -10.91 -23.73 -8.55
N MET A 270 -10.14 -22.63 -8.52
CA MET A 270 -10.39 -21.46 -9.36
C MET A 270 -10.39 -21.81 -10.86
N ASP A 271 -9.46 -22.65 -11.30
CA ASP A 271 -9.40 -23.10 -12.70
C ASP A 271 -10.57 -24.02 -13.06
N THR A 272 -11.01 -24.86 -12.12
CA THR A 272 -12.22 -25.68 -12.28
C THR A 272 -13.44 -24.79 -12.48
N VAL A 273 -13.63 -23.78 -11.63
CA VAL A 273 -14.73 -22.82 -11.75
C VAL A 273 -14.70 -22.13 -13.12
N ARG A 274 -13.54 -21.62 -13.56
CA ARG A 274 -13.39 -20.98 -14.88
C ARG A 274 -13.79 -21.91 -16.04
N LYS A 275 -13.35 -23.18 -15.99
CA LYS A 275 -13.70 -24.18 -17.01
C LYS A 275 -15.20 -24.44 -17.06
N VAL A 276 -15.85 -24.55 -15.90
CA VAL A 276 -17.30 -24.78 -15.80
C VAL A 276 -18.07 -23.56 -16.32
N GLU A 277 -17.69 -22.35 -15.91
CA GLU A 277 -18.28 -21.12 -16.42
C GLU A 277 -18.15 -21.02 -17.94
N HIS A 278 -16.99 -21.34 -18.49
CA HIS A 278 -16.79 -21.38 -19.94
C HIS A 278 -17.68 -22.43 -20.63
N ALA A 279 -17.84 -23.61 -20.03
CA ALA A 279 -18.73 -24.65 -20.56
C ALA A 279 -20.21 -24.24 -20.53
N VAL A 280 -20.65 -23.55 -19.47
CA VAL A 280 -21.99 -22.98 -19.35
C VAL A 280 -22.22 -21.87 -20.38
N ALA A 281 -21.26 -20.96 -20.56
CA ALA A 281 -21.33 -19.94 -21.59
C ALA A 281 -21.45 -20.57 -22.99
N ALA A 282 -20.65 -21.60 -23.26
CA ALA A 282 -20.69 -22.34 -24.53
C ALA A 282 -22.03 -23.09 -24.74
N SER A 283 -22.66 -23.62 -23.69
CA SER A 283 -23.95 -24.34 -23.82
C SER A 283 -25.15 -23.38 -23.99
N ARG A 284 -25.04 -22.15 -23.49
CA ARG A 284 -26.04 -21.07 -23.68
C ARG A 284 -25.98 -20.42 -25.07
N ARG A 285 -24.94 -20.72 -25.83
CA ARG A 285 -24.68 -20.11 -27.14
C ARG A 285 -25.68 -20.58 -28.20
N PRO A 286 -26.30 -19.67 -28.97
CA PRO A 286 -27.06 -20.03 -30.18
C PRO A 286 -26.12 -20.57 -31.27
N ASP A 287 -26.53 -21.62 -31.99
CA ASP A 287 -25.73 -22.31 -33.03
C ASP A 287 -25.14 -21.40 -34.15
N ASP A 288 -25.69 -20.19 -34.35
CA ASP A 288 -25.35 -19.29 -35.46
C ASP A 288 -24.27 -18.22 -35.16
N VAL A 289 -23.63 -18.21 -33.98
CA VAL A 289 -22.61 -17.20 -33.62
C VAL A 289 -21.19 -17.80 -33.54
N PRO A 290 -20.21 -17.34 -34.34
CA PRO A 290 -18.81 -17.79 -34.28
C PRO A 290 -18.11 -17.43 -32.95
N GLU A 291 -17.21 -18.30 -32.45
CA GLU A 291 -16.49 -18.15 -31.14
C GLU A 291 -15.77 -16.82 -30.96
N VAL A 292 -15.19 -16.30 -32.05
CA VAL A 292 -14.42 -15.05 -32.07
C VAL A 292 -15.29 -13.80 -31.88
N LEU A 293 -16.61 -13.90 -32.04
CA LEU A 293 -17.55 -12.79 -31.96
C LEU A 293 -18.46 -12.83 -30.74
N ASP A 294 -18.25 -13.79 -29.82
CA ASP A 294 -19.08 -13.82 -28.62
C ASP A 294 -18.65 -12.81 -27.57
N ILE A 295 -19.60 -11.96 -27.25
CA ILE A 295 -19.56 -11.02 -26.13
C ILE A 295 -20.66 -11.39 -25.12
N SER A 296 -21.26 -12.59 -25.23
CA SER A 296 -22.28 -13.04 -24.30
C SER A 296 -21.71 -13.12 -22.89
N GLN A 297 -22.16 -12.21 -22.04
CA GLN A 297 -21.88 -12.25 -20.61
C GLN A 297 -22.47 -13.54 -20.04
N LEU A 298 -21.68 -14.26 -19.22
CA LEU A 298 -22.10 -15.51 -18.59
C LEU A 298 -23.45 -15.39 -17.90
N GLY A 299 -23.79 -14.21 -17.35
CA GLY A 299 -25.03 -13.98 -16.61
C GLY A 299 -25.04 -14.76 -15.29
N VAL A 300 -26.23 -14.94 -14.69
CA VAL A 300 -26.38 -15.78 -13.49
C VAL A 300 -26.35 -17.25 -13.93
N VAL A 301 -25.48 -18.06 -13.33
CA VAL A 301 -25.42 -19.52 -13.52
C VAL A 301 -26.34 -20.18 -12.50
N THR A 302 -27.22 -21.07 -12.96
CA THR A 302 -28.14 -21.80 -12.06
C THR A 302 -27.44 -23.00 -11.42
N GLU A 303 -27.98 -23.49 -10.30
CA GLU A 303 -27.47 -24.71 -9.66
C GLU A 303 -27.46 -25.92 -10.60
N GLU A 304 -28.48 -26.10 -11.43
CA GLU A 304 -28.57 -27.20 -12.40
C GLU A 304 -27.42 -27.13 -13.43
N GLU A 305 -27.09 -25.93 -13.91
CA GLU A 305 -25.99 -25.73 -14.86
C GLU A 305 -24.62 -25.94 -14.21
N TRP A 306 -24.44 -25.47 -12.97
CA TRP A 306 -23.24 -25.76 -12.18
C TRP A 306 -23.03 -27.27 -12.10
N ARG A 307 -24.05 -28.02 -11.68
CA ARG A 307 -23.97 -29.47 -11.51
C ARG A 307 -23.80 -30.22 -12.83
N ALA A 308 -24.45 -29.78 -13.91
CA ALA A 308 -24.38 -30.43 -15.22
C ALA A 308 -22.97 -30.38 -15.83
N HIS A 309 -22.21 -29.32 -15.54
CA HIS A 309 -20.89 -29.09 -16.10
C HIS A 309 -19.74 -29.31 -15.11
N TRP A 310 -20.03 -29.55 -13.82
CA TRP A 310 -19.02 -29.81 -12.80
C TRP A 310 -18.29 -31.13 -13.06
N PRO A 311 -16.95 -31.20 -12.92
CA PRO A 311 -16.23 -32.46 -13.07
C PRO A 311 -16.70 -33.46 -12.01
N THR A 312 -17.18 -34.61 -12.45
CA THR A 312 -17.41 -35.76 -11.57
C THR A 312 -16.05 -36.30 -11.15
N VAL A 313 -15.75 -36.23 -9.86
CA VAL A 313 -14.64 -36.99 -9.27
C VAL A 313 -15.04 -38.46 -9.35
N GLU A 314 -14.63 -39.17 -10.40
CA GLU A 314 -14.56 -40.63 -10.31
C GLU A 314 -13.42 -40.93 -9.33
N PRO A 315 -13.66 -41.62 -8.21
CA PRO A 315 -12.55 -42.10 -7.41
C PRO A 315 -11.75 -43.05 -8.29
N GLU A 316 -10.49 -42.71 -8.59
CA GLU A 316 -9.52 -43.68 -9.10
C GLU A 316 -9.39 -44.77 -8.04
N VAL A 317 -10.17 -45.83 -8.18
CA VAL A 317 -9.91 -47.09 -7.50
C VAL A 317 -8.75 -47.71 -8.26
N GLU A 318 -7.52 -47.40 -7.84
CA GLU A 318 -6.39 -48.24 -8.24
C GLU A 318 -6.73 -49.68 -7.84
N PRO A 319 -6.67 -50.65 -8.78
CA PRO A 319 -6.89 -52.04 -8.43
C PRO A 319 -5.80 -52.44 -7.44
N VAL A 320 -6.21 -52.73 -6.20
CA VAL A 320 -5.35 -53.40 -5.22
C VAL A 320 -4.83 -54.67 -5.90
N PRO A 321 -3.50 -54.83 -6.06
CA PRO A 321 -2.99 -56.05 -6.65
C PRO A 321 -3.39 -57.22 -5.73
N GLU A 322 -4.07 -58.21 -6.29
CA GLU A 322 -4.30 -59.49 -5.62
C GLU A 322 -2.95 -60.04 -5.19
N LEU A 323 -2.71 -60.09 -3.88
CA LEU A 323 -1.57 -60.81 -3.32
C LEU A 323 -1.79 -62.29 -3.63
N ASP A 324 -0.98 -62.82 -4.54
CA ASP A 324 -0.89 -64.24 -4.85
C ASP A 324 -0.39 -64.98 -3.60
N GLU A 325 -1.30 -65.66 -2.90
CA GLU A 325 -0.99 -66.57 -1.80
C GLU A 325 -0.33 -67.85 -2.36
N SER A 326 0.87 -67.75 -2.90
CA SER A 326 1.65 -68.94 -3.29
C SER A 326 3.16 -68.73 -3.31
N GLU A 327 3.75 -68.25 -2.22
CA GLU A 327 5.16 -68.56 -1.91
C GLU A 327 5.31 -69.09 -0.47
N PRO A 328 5.94 -70.27 -0.25
CA PRO A 328 6.22 -70.75 1.08
C PRO A 328 7.40 -69.98 1.67
N LEU A 329 7.21 -69.46 2.89
CA LEU A 329 8.29 -68.98 3.75
C LEU A 329 9.24 -70.14 4.08
N GLU A 330 10.46 -70.11 3.55
CA GLU A 330 11.56 -70.92 4.08
C GLU A 330 11.98 -70.33 5.44
N ALA A 331 11.93 -71.19 6.46
CA ALA A 331 12.39 -70.91 7.80
C ALA A 331 13.91 -71.16 7.86
N ASP A 332 14.69 -70.12 8.15
CA ASP A 332 16.01 -70.27 8.73
C ASP A 332 15.92 -69.87 10.21
N ASP A 333 16.01 -70.89 11.06
CA ASP A 333 16.25 -70.83 12.51
C ASP A 333 17.76 -70.72 12.78
N ASP A 334 18.08 -70.27 14.00
CA ASP A 334 19.39 -70.18 14.69
C ASP A 334 20.25 -68.93 14.41
N GLU A 335 20.72 -68.12 15.38
CA GLU A 335 20.95 -68.32 16.83
C GLU A 335 21.02 -66.95 17.55
N PRO A 336 20.92 -66.88 18.90
CA PRO A 336 20.82 -65.63 19.66
C PRO A 336 22.20 -65.06 20.03
N VAL A 337 22.36 -63.74 19.92
CA VAL A 337 23.56 -63.03 20.41
C VAL A 337 23.24 -62.40 21.77
N GLU A 338 23.83 -62.96 22.83
CA GLU A 338 23.90 -62.36 24.18
C GLU A 338 24.85 -61.14 24.22
N PRO A 339 24.70 -60.23 25.20
CA PRO A 339 25.41 -58.95 25.22
C PRO A 339 26.78 -59.07 25.87
N GLU A 340 27.84 -58.71 25.15
CA GLU A 340 29.17 -58.49 25.74
C GLU A 340 29.27 -57.06 26.28
N ALA A 341 29.45 -56.97 27.59
CA ALA A 341 29.93 -55.79 28.28
C ALA A 341 31.44 -55.64 28.03
N SER A 342 31.87 -54.47 27.59
CA SER A 342 33.25 -54.01 27.77
C SER A 342 33.24 -52.57 28.26
N GLU A 343 33.78 -52.42 29.47
CA GLU A 343 34.17 -51.18 30.11
C GLU A 343 35.10 -50.38 29.19
N ASP A 344 34.78 -49.11 28.94
CA ASP A 344 35.79 -48.06 29.05
C ASP A 344 35.11 -46.72 29.35
N SER A 345 35.64 -46.09 30.38
CA SER A 345 35.16 -44.87 31.01
C SER A 345 36.10 -43.74 30.65
N GLU A 346 35.59 -42.70 29.99
CA GLU A 346 36.26 -41.39 29.93
C GLU A 346 35.21 -40.27 29.95
N GLU A 347 35.35 -39.39 30.94
CA GLU A 347 34.54 -38.22 31.26
C GLU A 347 34.67 -37.10 30.20
N PRO A 348 33.72 -36.14 30.16
CA PRO A 348 33.79 -35.00 29.25
C PRO A 348 34.73 -33.90 29.78
N GLU A 349 35.66 -33.43 28.94
CA GLU A 349 36.48 -32.25 29.22
C GLU A 349 35.65 -30.95 29.12
N GLU A 350 35.76 -30.13 30.17
CA GLU A 350 35.34 -28.73 30.25
C GLU A 350 36.21 -27.84 29.33
N PRO A 351 35.68 -26.72 28.79
CA PRO A 351 36.53 -25.72 28.16
C PRO A 351 37.16 -24.79 29.21
N GLU A 352 38.49 -24.74 29.24
CA GLU A 352 39.29 -23.80 30.03
C GLU A 352 39.02 -22.34 29.65
N ALA A 353 38.96 -21.53 30.71
CA ALA A 353 39.03 -20.08 30.70
C ALA A 353 40.47 -19.61 30.45
N SER A 354 40.64 -18.56 29.64
CA SER A 354 41.84 -17.73 29.65
C SER A 354 41.52 -16.40 30.33
N ASP A 355 42.13 -16.23 31.49
CA ASP A 355 42.23 -15.03 32.30
C ASP A 355 43.35 -14.13 31.75
N GLU A 356 43.04 -12.86 31.47
CA GLU A 356 43.98 -11.74 31.59
C GLU A 356 43.25 -10.62 32.34
N SER A 357 43.48 -10.59 33.66
CA SER A 357 43.57 -9.40 34.50
C SER A 357 44.73 -8.50 34.00
N GLU A 358 44.86 -7.20 34.25
CA GLU A 358 44.56 -6.27 35.35
C GLU A 358 44.35 -4.87 34.68
N ASP A 359 43.75 -3.81 35.24
CA ASP A 359 43.77 -3.33 36.62
C ASP A 359 42.76 -2.14 36.74
N SER A 360 42.12 -2.06 37.92
CA SER A 360 41.66 -0.90 38.74
C SER A 360 41.29 0.47 38.10
N ASP A 361 40.39 1.29 38.62
CA ASP A 361 39.63 1.32 39.88
C ASP A 361 38.49 2.36 39.76
N GLU A 362 37.47 2.21 40.62
CA GLU A 362 36.60 3.21 41.29
C GLU A 362 36.12 4.50 40.58
N ALA A 363 34.98 5.13 40.91
CA ALA A 363 33.71 4.83 41.57
C ALA A 363 32.97 6.19 41.63
N ALA A 364 31.65 6.16 41.39
CA ALA A 364 30.60 6.98 42.01
C ALA A 364 30.55 8.53 41.91
N ASP A 365 29.28 8.96 41.83
CA ASP A 365 28.64 10.19 42.36
C ASP A 365 28.68 11.52 41.58
N GLU A 366 27.56 11.76 40.88
CA GLU A 366 26.60 12.89 40.93
C GLU A 366 27.00 14.35 41.32
N PRO A 367 26.17 15.37 40.98
CA PRO A 367 26.59 16.61 40.31
C PRO A 367 26.58 17.87 41.20
N GLU A 368 27.22 18.96 40.73
CA GLU A 368 26.86 20.33 41.15
C GLU A 368 27.31 21.40 40.13
N GLN A 369 26.46 22.41 39.93
CA GLN A 369 26.65 23.58 39.04
C GLN A 369 27.48 24.71 39.74
N PRO A 370 27.41 26.00 39.33
CA PRO A 370 28.46 26.71 38.58
C PRO A 370 29.03 27.92 39.34
N ASP A 371 30.11 28.55 38.84
CA ASP A 371 30.38 30.00 38.99
C ASP A 371 31.64 30.40 38.18
N GLN A 372 31.54 31.44 37.32
CA GLN A 372 32.10 32.81 37.52
C GLN A 372 33.63 32.83 37.69
N GLU A 373 34.45 33.63 37.01
CA GLU A 373 34.31 35.01 36.55
C GLU A 373 35.56 35.42 35.71
N LYS A 374 35.38 36.44 34.86
CA LYS A 374 36.29 37.58 34.53
C LYS A 374 37.61 37.43 33.76
N SER A 375 37.58 38.17 32.62
CA SER A 375 38.46 39.29 32.22
C SER A 375 39.97 39.08 32.09
N VAL A 376 40.52 39.44 30.91
CA VAL A 376 41.43 40.59 30.72
C VAL A 376 41.48 40.95 29.21
N GLU A 377 41.15 42.21 28.89
CA GLU A 377 41.44 42.98 27.65
C GLU A 377 42.75 43.81 27.88
N PRO A 378 43.23 44.71 26.97
CA PRO A 378 43.25 44.72 25.50
C PRO A 378 44.64 45.17 24.92
N GLN A 379 44.75 45.26 23.59
CA GLN A 379 45.47 46.33 22.88
C GLN A 379 44.65 46.84 21.70
#